data_AF-A0A7W1TDC5-F1
#
_entry.id   AF-A0A7W1TDC5-F1
#
_cell.length_a   1.000
_cell.length_b   1.000
_cell.length_c   1.000
_cell.angle_alpha   90.00
_cell.angle_beta   90.00
_cell.angle_gamma   90.00
#
_symmetry.space_group_name_H-M   'P 1'
#
loop_
_entity.id
_entity.type
_entity.pdbx_description
1 polymer ?
#
loop_
_entity_poly.entity_id
_entity_poly.type
_entity_poly.pdbx_seq_one_letter_code
_entity_poly.pdbx_strand_id
1 'polypeptide(L)'
;MTSAQLDHLLIVAAILLGVIAVAATLWWWLRQRLGLGAGGERAGVARVLGVQGASRCVEALTLLRTLDQRGDGDALAKAWHAIEIPLLQALPDCPPPLKTALRRTLEDCAGRCPRRDAARAMMTMRDALHA
;
A
#
# COMPACT_ATOMS: atom_id res chain seq x y z
N MET A 1 -29.85 -43.13 -4.53
CA MET A 1 -29.14 -42.18 -5.40
C MET A 1 -28.55 -42.96 -6.55
N THR A 2 -29.03 -42.72 -7.77
CA THR A 2 -28.57 -43.42 -8.98
C THR A 2 -27.24 -42.84 -9.44
N SER A 3 -26.37 -43.66 -10.03
CA SER A 3 -25.06 -43.24 -10.56
C SER A 3 -25.15 -41.98 -11.45
N ALA A 4 -26.22 -41.86 -12.24
CA ALA A 4 -26.50 -40.70 -13.08
C ALA A 4 -26.63 -39.36 -12.31
N GLN A 5 -27.18 -39.37 -11.08
CA GLN A 5 -27.24 -38.15 -10.25
C GLN A 5 -25.87 -37.72 -9.74
N LEU A 6 -24.98 -38.68 -9.48
CA LEU A 6 -23.61 -38.40 -9.05
C LEU A 6 -22.82 -37.75 -10.19
N ASP A 7 -22.98 -38.26 -11.42
CA ASP A 7 -22.31 -37.74 -12.61
C ASP A 7 -22.72 -36.29 -12.92
N HIS A 8 -24.02 -35.98 -12.83
CA HIS A 8 -24.51 -34.61 -13.03
C HIS A 8 -23.98 -33.63 -11.98
N LEU A 9 -23.89 -34.02 -10.71
CA LEU A 9 -23.35 -33.17 -9.65
C LEU A 9 -21.87 -32.88 -9.85
N LEU A 10 -21.08 -33.89 -10.27
CA LEU A 10 -19.65 -33.71 -10.57
C LEU A 10 -19.43 -32.74 -11.74
N ILE A 11 -20.23 -32.85 -12.80
CA ILE A 11 -20.15 -31.96 -13.96
C ILE A 11 -20.47 -30.51 -13.54
N VAL A 12 -21.54 -30.29 -12.78
CA VAL A 12 -21.93 -28.94 -12.33
C VAL A 12 -20.86 -28.33 -11.40
N ALA A 13 -20.31 -29.13 -10.48
CA ALA A 13 -19.24 -28.67 -9.59
C ALA A 13 -17.97 -28.29 -10.37
N ALA A 14 -17.58 -29.08 -11.38
CA ALA A 14 -16.43 -28.78 -12.23
C ALA A 14 -16.61 -27.47 -13.01
N ILE A 15 -17.82 -27.23 -13.56
CA ILE A 15 -18.14 -25.99 -14.27
C ILE A 15 -18.05 -24.78 -13.32
N LEU A 16 -18.63 -24.89 -12.12
CA LEU A 16 -18.59 -23.80 -11.13
C LEU A 16 -17.16 -23.46 -10.70
N LEU A 17 -16.33 -24.47 -10.44
CA LEU A 17 -14.92 -24.26 -10.12
C LEU A 17 -14.17 -23.58 -11.27
N GLY A 18 -14.45 -23.98 -12.51
CA GLY A 18 -13.89 -23.34 -13.70
C GLY A 18 -14.26 -21.87 -13.81
N VAL A 19 -15.53 -21.52 -13.61
CA VAL A 19 -16.01 -20.13 -13.65
C VAL A 19 -15.35 -19.29 -12.55
N ILE A 20 -15.25 -19.81 -11.34
CA ILE A 20 -14.60 -19.10 -10.22
C ILE A 20 -13.11 -18.88 -10.50
N ALA A 21 -12.41 -19.90 -11.00
CA ALA A 21 -11.00 -19.79 -11.34
C ALA A 21 -10.76 -18.76 -12.46
N VAL A 22 -11.60 -18.76 -13.50
CA VAL A 22 -11.51 -17.77 -14.58
C VAL A 22 -11.79 -16.37 -14.06
N ALA A 23 -12.84 -16.17 -13.25
CA ALA A 23 -13.19 -14.87 -12.68
C ALA A 23 -12.10 -14.33 -11.76
N ALA A 24 -11.51 -15.17 -10.90
CA ALA A 24 -10.39 -14.80 -10.03
C ALA A 24 -9.15 -14.41 -10.83
N THR A 25 -8.84 -15.17 -11.89
CA THR A 25 -7.70 -14.90 -12.77
C THR A 25 -7.92 -13.59 -13.54
N LEU A 26 -9.13 -13.38 -14.07
CA LEU A 26 -9.49 -12.14 -14.78
C LEU A 26 -9.41 -10.94 -13.84
N TRP A 27 -9.93 -11.06 -12.61
CA TRP A 27 -9.87 -10.00 -11.61
C TRP A 27 -8.44 -9.67 -11.22
N TRP A 28 -7.60 -10.68 -10.98
CA TRP A 28 -6.17 -10.50 -10.69
C TRP A 28 -5.44 -9.83 -11.85
N TRP A 29 -5.70 -10.26 -13.08
CA TRP A 29 -5.12 -9.68 -14.28
C TRP A 29 -5.60 -8.25 -14.54
N LEU A 30 -6.89 -7.95 -14.32
CA LEU A 30 -7.46 -6.61 -14.44
C LEU A 30 -6.83 -5.67 -13.40
N ARG A 31 -6.65 -6.15 -12.16
CA ARG A 31 -5.96 -5.43 -11.08
C ARG A 31 -4.52 -5.09 -11.46
N GLN A 32 -3.83 -5.98 -12.18
CA GLN A 32 -2.48 -5.71 -12.70
C GLN A 32 -2.49 -4.75 -13.90
N ARG A 33 -3.40 -4.94 -14.87
CA ARG A 33 -3.48 -4.17 -16.11
C ARG A 33 -4.00 -2.75 -15.94
N LEU A 34 -4.90 -2.51 -14.98
CA LEU A 34 -5.43 -1.18 -14.70
C LEU A 34 -4.38 -0.25 -14.08
N GLY A 35 -3.14 -0.70 -13.83
CA GLY A 35 -2.05 0.17 -13.38
C GLY A 35 -2.30 0.85 -12.02
N LEU A 36 -3.35 0.40 -11.31
CA LEU A 36 -3.80 0.96 -10.04
C LEU A 36 -2.75 0.77 -8.91
N GLY A 37 -1.73 -0.07 -9.10
CA GLY A 37 -0.63 -0.28 -8.15
C GLY A 37 0.63 0.51 -8.50
N ALA A 38 1.31 0.16 -9.60
CA ALA A 38 2.71 0.57 -9.83
C ALA A 38 2.90 1.98 -10.44
N GLY A 39 1.98 2.45 -11.27
CA GLY A 39 2.10 3.78 -11.89
C GLY A 39 1.84 4.91 -10.89
N GLY A 40 0.83 4.72 -10.04
CA GLY A 40 0.48 5.67 -8.98
C GLY A 40 1.54 5.76 -7.88
N GLU A 41 2.18 4.63 -7.52
CA GLU A 41 3.28 4.62 -6.55
C GLU A 41 4.46 5.47 -7.06
N ARG A 42 4.95 5.18 -8.28
CA ARG A 42 6.07 5.92 -8.87
C ARG A 42 5.77 7.40 -9.03
N ALA A 43 4.56 7.75 -9.49
CA ALA A 43 4.13 9.14 -9.59
C ALA A 43 4.04 9.81 -8.22
N GLY A 44 3.58 9.11 -7.19
CA GLY A 44 3.52 9.61 -5.83
C GLY A 44 4.91 9.82 -5.23
N VAL A 45 5.82 8.86 -5.37
CA VAL A 45 7.23 9.01 -4.97
C VAL A 45 7.86 10.18 -5.71
N ALA A 46 7.67 10.29 -7.02
CA ALA A 46 8.18 11.41 -7.82
C ALA A 46 7.65 12.78 -7.32
N ARG A 47 6.38 12.87 -6.91
CA ARG A 47 5.84 14.10 -6.30
C ARG A 47 6.54 14.44 -4.97
N VAL A 48 6.72 13.48 -4.08
CA VAL A 48 7.44 13.69 -2.81
C VAL A 48 8.87 14.19 -3.05
N LEU A 49 9.57 13.58 -4.02
CA LEU A 49 10.94 13.95 -4.37
C LEU A 49 11.02 15.30 -5.10
N GLY A 50 9.98 15.69 -5.84
CA GLY A 50 9.92 16.92 -6.62
C GLY A 50 9.62 18.19 -5.81
N VAL A 51 9.22 18.06 -4.54
CA VAL A 51 8.87 19.20 -3.68
C VAL A 51 9.79 19.29 -2.44
N GLN A 52 9.79 20.44 -1.76
CA GLN A 52 10.69 20.74 -0.64
C GLN A 52 9.95 21.33 0.58
N GLY A 53 10.59 21.30 1.74
CA GLY A 53 10.06 21.84 3.00
C GLY A 53 8.71 21.23 3.40
N ALA A 54 7.82 22.05 3.97
CA ALA A 54 6.51 21.61 4.45
C ALA A 54 5.66 20.87 3.40
N SER A 55 5.77 21.24 2.12
CA SER A 55 5.02 20.59 1.03
C SER A 55 5.39 19.12 0.86
N ARG A 56 6.65 18.75 1.14
CA ARG A 56 7.10 17.35 1.12
C ARG A 56 6.39 16.50 2.16
N CYS A 57 6.13 17.04 3.36
CA CYS A 57 5.32 16.36 4.37
C CYS A 57 3.90 16.07 3.86
N VAL A 58 3.27 17.01 3.16
CA VAL A 58 1.91 16.86 2.63
C VAL A 58 1.86 15.76 1.57
N GLU A 59 2.80 15.78 0.62
CA GLU A 59 2.88 14.75 -0.42
C GLU A 59 3.21 13.38 0.17
N ALA A 60 4.13 13.30 1.14
CA ALA A 60 4.47 12.05 1.79
C ALA A 60 3.28 11.47 2.56
N LEU A 61 2.56 12.32 3.31
CA LEU A 61 1.34 11.92 4.00
C LEU A 61 0.28 11.38 3.03
N THR A 62 0.10 12.05 1.89
CA THR A 62 -0.85 11.65 0.85
C THR A 62 -0.46 10.31 0.23
N LEU A 63 0.82 10.13 -0.10
CA LEU A 63 1.37 8.87 -0.62
C LEU A 63 1.15 7.72 0.38
N LEU A 64 1.56 7.89 1.64
CA LEU A 64 1.46 6.86 2.67
C LEU A 64 0.01 6.44 2.90
N ARG A 65 -0.92 7.38 3.04
CA ARG A 65 -2.36 7.07 3.18
C ARG A 65 -2.91 6.33 1.98
N THR A 66 -2.50 6.71 0.77
CA THR A 66 -2.95 6.05 -0.46
C THR A 66 -2.46 4.60 -0.51
N LEU A 67 -1.20 4.34 -0.14
CA LEU A 67 -0.64 2.98 -0.12
C LEU A 67 -1.26 2.13 1.00
N ASP A 68 -1.47 2.73 2.17
CA ASP A 68 -2.12 2.10 3.31
C ASP A 68 -3.56 1.66 3.01
N GLN A 69 -4.36 2.55 2.40
CA GLN A 69 -5.73 2.25 1.98
C GLN A 69 -5.82 1.13 0.93
N ARG A 70 -4.80 1.00 0.07
CA ARG A 70 -4.72 -0.08 -0.93
C ARG A 70 -4.36 -1.43 -0.33
N GLY A 71 -3.82 -1.44 0.90
CA GLY A 71 -3.36 -2.66 1.58
C GLY A 71 -2.18 -3.33 0.88
N ASP A 72 -1.42 -2.59 0.05
CA ASP A 72 -0.24 -3.12 -0.64
C ASP A 72 1.01 -2.83 0.19
N GLY A 73 1.30 -3.74 1.12
CA GLY A 73 2.40 -3.58 2.06
C GLY A 73 3.80 -3.63 1.41
N ASP A 74 3.94 -4.33 0.28
CA ASP A 74 5.20 -4.36 -0.46
C ASP A 74 5.46 -3.04 -1.19
N ALA A 75 4.42 -2.45 -1.80
CA ALA A 75 4.48 -1.11 -2.40
C ALA A 75 4.80 -0.05 -1.32
N LEU A 76 4.16 -0.15 -0.16
CA LEU A 76 4.44 0.71 1.00
C LEU A 76 5.91 0.64 1.42
N ALA A 77 6.48 -0.56 1.55
CA ALA A 77 7.88 -0.72 1.96
C ALA A 77 8.87 -0.18 0.92
N LYS A 78 8.58 -0.37 -0.37
CA LYS A 78 9.40 0.19 -1.47
C LYS A 78 9.34 1.71 -1.51
N ALA A 79 8.14 2.27 -1.43
CA ALA A 79 7.94 3.71 -1.40
C ALA A 79 8.63 4.34 -0.18
N TRP A 80 8.53 3.70 0.99
CA TRP A 80 9.21 4.15 2.20
C TRP A 80 10.71 4.30 2.00
N HIS A 81 11.38 3.26 1.48
CA HIS A 81 12.82 3.29 1.27
C HIS A 81 13.27 4.43 0.35
N ALA A 82 12.42 4.84 -0.60
CA ALA A 82 12.70 5.96 -1.49
C ALA A 82 12.49 7.33 -0.83
N ILE A 83 11.52 7.47 0.07
CA ILE A 83 11.12 8.77 0.64
C ILE A 83 11.66 9.04 2.05
N GLU A 84 12.18 8.03 2.75
CA GLU A 84 12.60 8.14 4.16
C GLU A 84 13.58 9.30 4.39
N ILE A 85 14.72 9.29 3.71
CA ILE A 85 15.75 10.34 3.88
C ILE A 85 15.23 11.72 3.43
N PRO A 86 14.60 11.86 2.24
CA PRO A 86 13.98 13.12 1.84
C PRO A 86 12.95 13.65 2.84
N LEU A 87 12.13 12.77 3.42
CA LEU A 87 11.11 13.15 4.40
C LEU A 87 11.77 13.62 5.71
N LEU A 88 12.78 12.89 6.19
CA LEU A 88 13.56 13.27 7.38
C LEU A 88 14.13 14.69 7.25
N GLN A 89 14.68 15.02 6.08
CA GLN A 89 15.23 16.35 5.78
C GLN A 89 14.18 17.48 5.82
N ALA A 90 12.90 17.16 5.54
CA ALA A 90 11.82 18.14 5.52
C ALA A 90 11.07 18.26 6.86
N LEU A 91 11.34 17.40 7.84
CA LEU A 91 10.67 17.43 9.15
C LEU A 91 10.83 18.75 9.93
N PRO A 92 11.98 19.45 9.89
CA PRO A 92 12.12 20.74 10.59
C PRO A 92 11.13 21.80 10.09
N ASP A 93 10.84 21.80 8.79
CA ASP A 93 9.91 22.75 8.15
C ASP A 93 8.43 22.36 8.29
N CYS A 94 8.17 21.18 8.85
CA CYS A 94 6.84 20.59 8.88
C CYS A 94 5.97 21.23 9.99
N PRO A 95 4.79 21.80 9.66
CA PRO A 95 3.94 22.42 10.67
C PRO A 95 3.38 21.39 11.67
N PRO A 96 3.15 21.76 12.95
CA PRO A 96 2.68 20.87 14.01
C PRO A 96 1.46 19.97 13.67
N PRO A 97 0.39 20.47 13.00
CA PRO A 97 -0.73 19.62 12.62
C PRO A 97 -0.33 18.52 11.62
N LEU A 98 0.60 18.80 10.70
CA LEU A 98 1.10 17.81 9.75
C LEU A 98 1.99 16.77 10.44
N LYS A 99 2.83 17.18 11.40
CA LYS A 99 3.60 16.23 12.23
C LYS A 99 2.69 15.23 12.95
N THR A 100 1.59 15.71 13.53
CA THR A 100 0.61 14.85 14.22
C THR A 100 -0.08 13.88 13.25
N ALA A 101 -0.46 14.37 12.07
CA ALA A 101 -1.07 13.54 11.03
C ALA A 101 -0.10 12.48 10.49
N LEU A 102 1.15 12.88 10.22
CA LEU A 102 2.22 12.00 9.76
C LEU A 102 2.51 10.92 10.79
N ARG A 103 2.55 11.27 12.08
CA ARG A 103 2.76 10.32 13.16
C ARG A 103 1.74 9.18 13.16
N ARG A 104 0.44 9.52 13.11
CA ARG A 104 -0.64 8.53 13.07
C ARG A 104 -0.55 7.66 11.81
N THR A 105 -0.31 8.28 10.66
CA THR A 105 -0.18 7.55 9.40
C THR A 105 1.03 6.62 9.39
N LEU A 106 2.17 7.00 9.99
CA LEU A 106 3.34 6.12 10.13
C LEU A 106 3.05 4.91 11.02
N GLU A 107 2.31 5.10 12.12
CA GLU A 107 1.88 4.01 13.01
C GLU A 107 0.95 3.04 12.28
N ASP A 108 -0.05 3.56 11.57
CA ASP A 108 -1.00 2.78 10.76
C ASP A 108 -0.27 1.97 9.65
N CYS A 109 0.67 2.60 8.97
CA CYS A 109 1.50 2.00 7.92
C CYS A 109 2.42 0.92 8.48
N ALA A 110 3.09 1.18 9.60
CA ALA A 110 4.02 0.23 10.22
C ALA A 110 3.31 -1.04 10.66
N GLY A 111 2.09 -0.94 11.20
CA GLY A 111 1.28 -2.09 11.60
C GLY A 111 0.87 -3.01 10.44
N ARG A 112 0.84 -2.49 9.21
CA ARG A 112 0.45 -3.21 8.00
C ARG A 112 1.62 -3.52 7.06
N CYS A 113 2.82 -3.05 7.38
CA CYS A 113 4.00 -3.27 6.54
C CYS A 113 4.56 -4.69 6.76
N PRO A 114 4.64 -5.53 5.71
CA PRO A 114 5.15 -6.90 5.82
C PRO A 114 6.66 -6.95 6.07
N ARG A 115 7.38 -5.85 5.77
CA ARG A 115 8.82 -5.74 5.92
C ARG A 115 9.17 -5.13 7.28
N ARG A 116 9.75 -5.95 8.17
CA ARG A 116 10.02 -5.58 9.57
C ARG A 116 11.02 -4.42 9.70
N ASP A 117 12.01 -4.36 8.81
CA ASP A 117 12.98 -3.28 8.71
C ASP A 117 12.31 -1.94 8.36
N ALA A 118 11.45 -1.93 7.33
CA ALA A 118 10.69 -0.74 6.95
C ALA A 118 9.71 -0.31 8.06
N ALA A 119 8.98 -1.26 8.66
CA ALA A 119 8.08 -0.98 9.77
C ALA A 119 8.82 -0.36 10.97
N ARG A 120 10.01 -0.89 11.30
CA ARG A 120 10.84 -0.35 12.38
C ARG A 120 11.32 1.07 12.06
N ALA A 121 11.78 1.33 10.84
CA ALA A 121 12.20 2.65 10.41
C ALA A 121 11.06 3.69 10.48
N MET A 122 9.84 3.33 10.05
CA MET A 122 8.65 4.16 10.21
C MET A 122 8.37 4.50 11.66
N MET A 123 8.46 3.51 12.56
CA MET A 123 8.27 3.71 14.00
C MET A 123 9.37 4.60 14.62
N THR A 124 10.62 4.44 14.21
CA THR A 124 11.71 5.33 14.64
C THR A 124 11.46 6.77 14.19
N MET A 125 11.01 7.00 12.95
CA MET A 125 10.66 8.34 12.48
C MET A 125 9.44 8.90 13.23
N ARG A 126 8.43 8.06 13.49
CA ARG A 126 7.26 8.42 14.30
C ARG A 126 7.67 8.95 15.67
N ASP A 127 8.60 8.26 16.33
CA ASP A 127 9.09 8.64 17.66
C ASP A 127 9.92 9.93 17.61
N ALA A 128 10.69 10.14 16.54
CA ALA A 128 11.42 11.38 16.33
C ALA A 128 10.51 12.62 16.13
N LEU A 129 9.26 12.44 15.70
CA LEU A 129 8.29 13.54 15.57
C LEU A 129 7.74 14.05 16.92
N HIS A 130 8.01 13.34 18.02
CA HIS A 130 7.65 13.80 19.38
C HIS A 130 8.68 14.77 19.98
N ALA A 131 9.91 14.75 19.46
CA ALA A 131 10.99 15.63 19.88
C ALA A 131 10.87 17.02 19.22
#